data_AF-A0AA35D8F7-F1
#
_entry.id   AF-A0AA35D8F7-F1
#
_cell.length_a   1.000
_cell.length_b   1.000
_cell.length_c   1.000
_cell.angle_alpha   90.00
_cell.angle_beta   90.00
_cell.angle_gamma   90.00
#
_symmetry.space_group_name_H-M   'P 1'
#
loop_
_entity.id
_entity.type
_entity.pdbx_description
1 polymer ?
#
loop_
_entity_poly.entity_id
_entity_poly.type
_entity_poly.pdbx_seq_one_letter_code
_entity_poly.pdbx_strand_id
1 'polypeptide(L)'
;MRYDDWMDQERESRPRKRRPSFLTRLLMRLLLMVVGALVVMWAYKQISIQAVQELTNISTEAQQRMRDKAAKPVQEPIKHDEAIKQFQQQQKAELAKRQERREIAWRQFFTPAPECLRDATVECANAYIRAKRKFDEQYRD
;
A
#
# COMPACT_ATOMS: atom_id res chain seq x y z
N MET A 1 43.30 75.43 18.71
CA MET A 1 42.98 74.12 19.33
C MET A 1 44.30 73.38 19.52
N ARG A 2 44.58 72.95 20.76
CA ARG A 2 45.84 72.32 21.18
C ARG A 2 45.70 70.80 20.99
N TYR A 3 46.71 70.13 20.46
CA TYR A 3 46.69 68.70 20.11
C TYR A 3 46.30 67.79 21.30
N ASP A 4 46.61 68.23 22.53
CA ASP A 4 46.29 67.49 23.75
C ASP A 4 44.77 67.37 24.02
N ASP A 5 43.95 68.35 23.61
CA ASP A 5 42.48 68.29 23.76
C ASP A 5 41.85 67.18 22.89
N TRP A 6 42.47 66.89 21.73
CA TRP A 6 41.95 65.87 20.80
C TRP A 6 42.12 64.45 21.37
N MET A 7 43.22 64.19 22.09
CA MET A 7 43.53 62.87 22.65
C MET A 7 42.67 62.50 23.87
N ASP A 8 42.14 63.49 24.60
CA ASP A 8 41.23 63.23 25.72
C ASP A 8 39.79 62.98 25.27
N GLN A 9 39.36 63.60 24.17
CA GLN A 9 38.02 63.37 23.59
C GLN A 9 37.85 61.95 23.02
N GLU A 10 38.92 61.32 22.53
CA GLU A 10 38.91 59.93 22.06
C GLU A 10 38.92 58.89 23.20
N ARG A 11 39.37 59.26 24.41
CA ARG A 11 39.33 58.35 25.56
C ARG A 11 37.93 58.24 26.16
N GLU A 12 37.17 59.33 26.15
CA GLU A 12 35.84 59.39 26.77
C GLU A 12 34.74 58.77 25.89
N SER A 13 34.96 58.69 24.58
CA SER A 13 34.02 58.15 23.60
C SER A 13 34.11 56.63 23.40
N ARG A 14 35.05 55.92 24.04
CA ARG A 14 35.10 54.45 23.94
C ARG A 14 34.01 53.82 24.81
N PRO A 15 32.96 53.21 24.23
CA PRO A 15 31.94 52.55 25.03
C PRO A 15 32.58 51.43 25.84
N ARG A 16 32.41 51.45 27.17
CA ARG A 16 32.82 50.32 28.02
C ARG A 16 32.04 49.09 27.57
N LYS A 17 32.71 48.18 26.86
CA LYS A 17 32.15 46.86 26.52
C LYS A 17 31.85 46.12 27.83
N ARG A 18 30.60 46.22 28.30
CA ARG A 18 30.11 45.42 29.43
C ARG A 18 30.28 43.95 29.05
N ARG A 19 31.18 43.25 29.75
CA ARG A 19 31.33 41.81 29.57
C ARG A 19 29.98 41.16 29.90
N PRO A 20 29.40 40.35 29.00
CA PRO A 20 28.13 39.70 29.28
C PRO A 20 28.29 38.84 30.53
N SER A 21 27.31 38.92 31.43
CA SER A 21 27.28 38.12 32.65
C SER A 21 27.27 36.63 32.28
N PHE A 22 27.69 35.78 33.21
CA PHE A 22 27.70 34.33 33.01
C PHE A 22 26.32 33.80 32.55
N LEU A 23 25.26 34.33 33.15
CA LEU A 23 23.88 34.01 32.80
C LEU A 23 23.56 34.37 31.34
N THR A 24 23.95 35.56 30.87
CA THR A 24 23.73 35.99 29.48
C THR A 24 24.46 35.08 28.49
N ARG A 25 25.68 34.63 28.84
CA ARG A 25 26.43 33.68 27.99
C ARG A 25 25.79 32.29 27.96
N LEU A 26 25.27 31.83 29.10
CA LEU A 26 24.56 30.55 29.19
C LEU A 26 23.25 30.58 28.40
N LEU A 27 22.47 31.65 28.54
CA LEU A 27 21.23 31.86 27.78
C LEU A 27 21.49 31.93 26.26
N MET A 28 22.54 32.63 25.82
CA MET A 28 22.92 32.63 24.40
C MET A 28 23.24 31.23 23.88
N ARG A 29 23.97 30.41 24.65
CA ARG A 29 24.31 29.03 24.24
C ARG A 29 23.07 28.15 24.12
N LEU A 30 22.14 28.26 25.07
CA LEU A 30 20.87 27.51 25.02
C LEU A 30 20.01 27.94 23.83
N LEU A 31 19.91 29.26 23.59
CA LEU A 31 19.20 29.78 22.42
C LEU A 31 19.79 29.26 21.11
N LEU A 32 21.13 29.22 21.00
CA LEU A 32 21.79 28.67 19.81
C LEU A 32 21.49 27.18 19.61
N MET A 33 21.41 26.38 20.67
CA MET A 33 21.02 24.97 20.57
C MET A 33 19.57 24.80 20.11
N VAL A 34 18.65 25.60 20.67
CA VAL A 34 17.23 25.56 20.28
C VAL A 34 17.03 25.97 18.82
N VAL A 35 17.68 27.06 18.40
CA VAL A 35 17.64 27.52 17.01
C VAL A 35 18.25 26.47 16.08
N GLY A 36 19.39 25.87 16.46
CA GLY A 36 20.02 24.79 15.70
C GLY A 36 19.09 23.57 15.53
N ALA A 37 18.43 23.13 16.60
CA ALA A 37 17.48 22.02 16.55
C ALA A 37 16.27 22.31 15.64
N LEU A 38 15.75 23.54 15.67
CA LEU A 38 14.66 23.97 14.78
C LEU A 38 15.07 23.96 13.31
N VAL A 39 16.29 24.40 12.98
CA VAL A 39 16.81 24.37 11.60
C VAL A 39 16.94 22.93 11.10
N VAL A 40 17.48 22.01 11.91
CA VAL A 40 17.58 20.59 11.56
C VAL A 40 16.21 19.96 11.35
N MET A 41 15.25 20.25 12.24
CA MET A 41 13.87 19.76 12.12
C MET A 41 13.17 20.28 10.86
N TRP A 42 13.40 21.54 10.49
CA TRP A 42 12.84 22.14 9.28
C TRP A 42 13.45 21.53 8.01
N ALA A 43 14.78 21.35 7.97
CA ALA A 43 15.47 20.70 6.87
C ALA A 43 15.02 19.23 6.69
N TYR A 44 14.80 18.50 7.79
CA TYR A 44 14.29 17.13 7.75
C TYR A 44 12.91 17.04 7.07
N LYS A 45 12.01 17.98 7.37
CA LYS A 45 10.71 18.04 6.69
C LYS A 45 10.86 18.36 5.20
N GLN A 46 11.77 19.24 4.82
CA GLN A 46 11.92 19.65 3.42
C GLN A 46 12.40 18.52 2.50
N ILE A 47 13.28 17.63 3.00
CA ILE A 47 13.80 16.48 2.25
C ILE A 47 12.69 15.46 1.92
N SER A 48 11.68 15.31 2.79
CA SER A 48 10.57 14.36 2.57
C SER A 48 9.55 14.75 1.49
N ILE A 49 9.54 16.01 1.03
CA ILE A 49 8.51 16.53 0.12
C ILE A 49 8.90 16.38 -1.36
N GLN A 50 10.19 16.21 -1.67
CA GLN A 50 10.65 16.05 -3.05
C GLN A 50 10.30 14.68 -3.66
N ALA A 51 10.08 13.65 -2.84
CA ALA A 51 9.62 12.33 -3.31
C ALA A 51 8.14 12.28 -3.72
N VAL A 52 7.35 13.32 -3.42
CA VAL A 52 5.89 13.34 -3.64
C VAL A 52 5.51 14.07 -4.94
N GLN A 53 6.40 14.89 -5.50
CA GLN A 53 6.10 15.72 -6.67
C GLN A 53 6.00 14.93 -7.99
N GLU A 54 6.72 13.83 -8.15
CA GLU A 54 6.60 12.97 -9.34
C GLU A 54 5.27 12.19 -9.35
N LEU A 55 4.76 11.81 -8.18
CA LEU A 55 3.48 11.09 -8.05
C LEU A 55 2.27 12.00 -8.30
N THR A 56 2.36 13.29 -7.95
CA THR A 56 1.23 14.21 -8.14
C THR A 56 0.96 14.52 -9.61
N ASN A 57 2.00 14.72 -10.43
CA ASN A 57 1.83 15.06 -11.85
C ASN A 57 1.29 13.87 -12.67
N ILE A 58 1.73 12.65 -12.34
CA ILE A 58 1.19 11.41 -12.93
C ILE A 58 -0.27 11.21 -12.50
N SER A 59 -0.61 11.52 -11.23
CA SER A 59 -1.97 11.37 -10.72
C SER A 59 -2.97 12.31 -11.39
N THR A 60 -2.60 13.56 -11.67
CA THR A 60 -3.52 14.53 -12.29
C THR A 60 -3.77 14.22 -13.75
N GLU A 61 -2.74 13.81 -14.51
CA GLU A 61 -2.93 13.36 -15.89
C GLU A 61 -3.73 12.05 -15.95
N ALA A 62 -3.44 11.08 -15.08
CA ALA A 62 -4.19 9.83 -15.04
C ALA A 62 -5.66 10.09 -14.67
N GLN A 63 -5.93 10.99 -13.73
CA GLN A 63 -7.28 11.34 -13.31
C GLN A 63 -8.04 12.15 -14.36
N GLN A 64 -7.37 13.03 -15.11
CA GLN A 64 -7.96 13.71 -16.27
C GLN A 64 -8.25 12.73 -17.41
N ARG A 65 -7.32 11.82 -17.75
CA ARG A 65 -7.57 10.77 -18.76
C ARG A 65 -8.75 9.87 -18.38
N MET A 66 -8.94 9.59 -17.09
CA MET A 66 -10.11 8.85 -16.60
C MET A 66 -11.41 9.66 -16.71
N ARG A 67 -11.37 10.97 -16.41
CA ARG A 67 -12.52 11.86 -16.61
C ARG A 67 -12.88 12.03 -18.10
N ASP A 68 -11.89 12.16 -18.97
CA ASP A 68 -12.09 12.31 -20.42
C ASP A 68 -12.57 11.01 -21.07
N LYS A 69 -12.11 9.85 -20.56
CA LYS A 69 -12.66 8.53 -20.94
C LYS A 69 -14.08 8.32 -20.43
N ALA A 70 -14.44 8.89 -19.28
CA ALA A 70 -15.80 8.85 -18.74
C ALA A 70 -16.75 9.86 -19.42
N ALA A 71 -16.22 10.96 -19.95
CA ALA A 71 -16.99 12.01 -20.62
C ALA A 71 -17.23 11.76 -22.12
N LYS A 72 -16.48 10.85 -22.76
CA LYS A 72 -16.82 10.33 -24.08
C LYS A 72 -17.86 9.21 -23.94
N PRO A 73 -19.04 9.28 -24.57
CA PRO A 73 -19.91 8.12 -24.66
C PRO A 73 -19.16 7.04 -25.44
N VAL A 74 -18.68 6.03 -24.73
CA VAL A 74 -18.03 4.86 -25.32
C VAL A 74 -19.10 4.12 -26.11
N GLN A 75 -19.18 4.39 -27.42
CA GLN A 75 -20.13 3.71 -28.30
C GLN A 75 -19.65 2.30 -28.74
N GLU A 76 -18.47 1.83 -28.29
CA GLU A 76 -17.94 0.51 -28.64
C GLU A 76 -17.28 -0.36 -27.53
N PRO A 77 -17.73 -0.40 -26.25
CA PRO A 77 -17.26 -1.45 -25.31
C PRO A 77 -18.26 -2.61 -25.15
N ILE A 78 -19.53 -2.43 -25.57
CA ILE A 78 -20.62 -3.34 -25.23
C ILE A 78 -20.39 -4.74 -25.80
N LYS A 79 -19.96 -4.83 -27.07
CA LYS A 79 -19.75 -6.14 -27.74
C LYS A 79 -18.58 -6.93 -27.15
N HIS A 80 -17.52 -6.24 -26.70
CA HIS A 80 -16.34 -6.91 -26.15
C HIS A 80 -16.60 -7.45 -24.73
N ASP A 81 -17.33 -6.68 -23.92
CA ASP A 81 -17.73 -7.12 -22.58
C ASP A 81 -18.77 -8.25 -22.63
N GLU A 82 -19.72 -8.18 -23.58
CA GLU A 82 -20.68 -9.26 -23.82
C GLU A 82 -20.01 -10.54 -24.31
N ALA A 83 -19.04 -10.45 -25.23
CA ALA A 83 -18.28 -11.60 -25.71
C ALA A 83 -17.48 -12.27 -24.58
N ILE A 84 -16.84 -11.48 -23.70
CA ILE A 84 -16.13 -12.02 -22.53
C ILE A 84 -17.11 -12.72 -21.58
N LYS A 85 -18.27 -12.09 -21.30
CA LYS A 85 -19.29 -12.69 -20.42
C LYS A 85 -19.85 -14.00 -21.01
N GLN A 86 -20.14 -14.02 -22.30
CA GLN A 86 -20.60 -15.22 -22.99
C GLN A 86 -19.55 -16.33 -22.96
N PHE A 87 -18.28 -16.01 -23.21
CA PHE A 87 -17.18 -16.96 -23.13
C PHE A 87 -17.01 -17.53 -21.71
N GLN A 88 -17.06 -16.67 -20.68
CA GLN A 88 -17.03 -17.11 -19.29
C GLN A 88 -18.24 -17.99 -18.93
N GLN A 89 -19.42 -17.67 -19.44
CA GLN A 89 -20.63 -18.44 -19.20
C GLN A 89 -20.56 -19.82 -19.88
N GLN A 90 -20.03 -19.89 -21.10
CA GLN A 90 -19.78 -21.14 -21.81
C GLN A 90 -18.78 -22.01 -21.07
N GLN A 91 -17.68 -21.44 -20.57
CA GLN A 91 -16.71 -22.19 -19.76
C GLN A 91 -17.33 -22.72 -18.46
N LYS A 92 -18.13 -21.92 -17.76
CA LYS A 92 -18.84 -22.37 -16.55
C LYS A 92 -19.81 -23.51 -16.86
N ALA A 93 -20.56 -23.41 -17.95
CA ALA A 93 -21.49 -24.45 -18.37
C ALA A 93 -20.75 -25.75 -18.74
N GLU A 94 -19.62 -25.66 -19.43
CA GLU A 94 -18.79 -26.81 -19.78
C GLU A 94 -18.18 -27.47 -18.53
N LEU A 95 -17.66 -26.69 -17.59
CA LEU A 95 -17.16 -27.19 -16.31
C LEU A 95 -18.27 -27.88 -15.49
N ALA A 96 -19.48 -27.32 -15.47
CA ALA A 96 -20.62 -27.93 -14.80
C ALA A 96 -20.98 -29.29 -15.41
N LYS A 97 -20.99 -29.40 -16.75
CA LYS A 97 -21.23 -30.68 -17.44
C LYS A 97 -20.15 -31.74 -17.12
N ARG A 98 -18.88 -31.33 -17.05
CA ARG A 98 -17.77 -32.22 -16.66
C ARG A 98 -17.93 -32.73 -15.23
N GLN A 99 -18.30 -31.84 -14.32
CA GLN A 99 -18.57 -32.19 -12.93
C GLN A 99 -19.75 -33.16 -12.80
N GLU A 100 -20.84 -32.90 -13.54
CA GLU A 100 -22.00 -33.80 -13.56
C GLU A 100 -21.62 -35.21 -14.03
N ARG A 101 -20.87 -35.33 -15.13
CA ARG A 101 -20.37 -36.64 -15.61
C ARG A 101 -19.50 -37.34 -14.58
N ARG A 102 -18.60 -36.59 -13.94
CA ARG A 102 -17.73 -37.11 -12.89
C ARG A 102 -18.51 -37.58 -11.67
N GLU A 103 -19.55 -36.84 -11.26
CA GLU A 103 -20.42 -37.22 -10.15
C GLU A 103 -21.23 -38.47 -10.45
N ILE A 104 -21.76 -38.60 -11.66
CA ILE A 104 -22.47 -39.81 -12.10
C ILE A 104 -21.53 -41.02 -12.05
N ALA A 105 -20.33 -40.89 -12.63
CA ALA A 105 -19.32 -41.94 -12.58
C ALA A 105 -18.90 -42.28 -11.14
N TRP A 106 -18.79 -41.26 -10.27
CA TRP A 106 -18.48 -41.47 -8.85
C TRP A 106 -19.56 -42.26 -8.12
N ARG A 107 -20.85 -41.95 -8.34
CA ARG A 107 -21.98 -42.68 -7.73
C ARG A 107 -22.02 -44.14 -8.19
N GLN A 108 -21.59 -44.42 -9.41
CA GLN A 108 -21.45 -45.79 -9.91
C GLN A 108 -20.24 -46.52 -9.31
N PHE A 109 -19.14 -45.81 -9.07
CA PHE A 109 -17.91 -46.39 -8.54
C PHE A 109 -17.96 -46.69 -7.04
N PHE A 110 -18.52 -45.76 -6.25
CA PHE A 110 -18.56 -45.88 -4.79
C PHE A 110 -19.98 -46.04 -4.27
N THR A 111 -20.27 -47.23 -3.75
CA THR A 111 -21.48 -47.51 -2.97
C THR A 111 -21.08 -47.66 -1.50
N PRO A 112 -21.57 -46.79 -0.59
CA PRO A 112 -21.26 -46.90 0.83
C PRO A 112 -21.87 -48.17 1.44
N ALA A 113 -21.19 -48.72 2.45
CA ALA A 113 -21.73 -49.83 3.24
C ALA A 113 -22.96 -49.37 4.04
N PRO A 114 -23.94 -50.25 4.32
CA PRO A 114 -25.17 -49.89 5.01
C PRO A 114 -24.92 -49.36 6.44
N GLU A 115 -23.89 -49.84 7.14
CA GLU A 115 -23.50 -49.24 8.44
C GLU A 115 -23.14 -47.75 8.33
N CYS A 116 -22.51 -47.35 7.23
CA CYS A 116 -22.10 -45.96 6.99
C CYS A 116 -23.25 -45.02 6.66
N LEU A 117 -24.43 -45.56 6.34
CA LEU A 117 -25.65 -44.78 6.16
C LEU A 117 -26.35 -44.47 7.49
N ARG A 118 -26.11 -45.29 8.52
CA ARG A 118 -26.74 -45.16 9.83
C ARG A 118 -25.90 -44.26 10.74
N ASP A 119 -24.59 -44.55 10.82
CA ASP A 119 -23.66 -43.83 11.70
C ASP A 119 -22.42 -43.36 10.92
N ALA A 120 -22.15 -42.05 10.98
CA ALA A 120 -20.96 -41.45 10.37
C ALA A 120 -19.73 -41.70 11.25
N THR A 121 -19.17 -42.90 11.14
CA THR A 121 -17.96 -43.29 11.86
C THR A 121 -16.68 -42.88 11.12
N VAL A 122 -15.56 -42.81 11.84
CA VAL A 122 -14.24 -42.54 11.26
C VAL A 122 -13.86 -43.59 10.21
N GLU A 123 -14.26 -44.85 10.39
CA GLU A 123 -13.99 -45.92 9.42
C GLU A 123 -14.73 -45.71 8.09
N CYS A 124 -15.95 -45.21 8.15
CA CYS A 124 -16.72 -44.85 6.96
C CYS A 124 -16.08 -43.68 6.19
N ALA A 125 -15.59 -42.67 6.91
CA ALA A 125 -14.85 -41.56 6.31
C ALA A 125 -13.53 -42.05 5.67
N ASN A 126 -12.79 -42.92 6.36
CA ASN A 126 -11.58 -43.54 5.82
C ASN A 126 -11.86 -44.36 4.56
N ALA A 127 -12.95 -45.14 4.54
CA ALA A 127 -13.38 -45.91 3.38
C ALA A 127 -13.72 -45.01 2.18
N TYR A 128 -14.47 -43.93 2.42
CA TYR A 128 -14.78 -42.92 1.40
C TYR A 128 -13.49 -42.30 0.82
N ILE A 129 -12.56 -41.87 1.67
CA ILE A 129 -11.30 -41.24 1.23
C ILE A 129 -10.47 -42.21 0.37
N ARG A 130 -10.36 -43.48 0.80
CA ARG A 130 -9.65 -44.50 0.01
C ARG A 130 -10.29 -44.72 -1.35
N ALA A 131 -11.61 -44.82 -1.41
CA ALA A 131 -12.34 -44.97 -2.67
C ALA A 131 -12.16 -43.72 -3.55
N LYS A 132 -12.18 -42.53 -2.95
CA LYS A 132 -12.06 -41.27 -3.66
C LYS A 132 -10.70 -41.12 -4.34
N ARG A 133 -9.62 -41.47 -3.63
CA ARG A 133 -8.26 -41.47 -4.20
C ARG A 133 -8.15 -42.44 -5.38
N LYS A 134 -8.63 -43.67 -5.23
CA LYS A 134 -8.62 -44.66 -6.32
C LYS A 134 -9.43 -44.21 -7.54
N PHE A 135 -10.59 -43.60 -7.32
CA PHE A 135 -11.39 -43.05 -8.40
C PHE A 135 -10.66 -41.91 -9.10
N ASP A 136 -10.06 -40.98 -8.35
CA ASP A 136 -9.35 -39.85 -8.94
C ASP A 136 -8.09 -40.29 -9.72
N GLU A 137 -7.45 -41.40 -9.33
CA GLU A 137 -6.34 -42.03 -10.07
C GLU A 137 -6.80 -42.69 -11.38
N GLN A 138 -7.99 -43.28 -11.40
CA GLN A 138 -8.50 -44.06 -12.54
C GLN A 138 -9.37 -43.24 -13.49
N TYR A 139 -10.01 -42.17 -13.00
CA TYR A 139 -11.00 -41.40 -13.74
C TYR A 139 -10.33 -40.56 -14.83
N ARG A 140 -10.86 -40.70 -16.06
CA ARG A 140 -10.48 -39.90 -17.23
C ARG A 140 -11.77 -39.38 -17.86
N ASP A 141 -11.90 -38.06 -17.99
CA ASP A 141 -13.00 -37.34 -18.67
C ASP A 141 -12.58 -36.92 -20.08
#